data_AF-A0A6L7TSC8-F1
#
_entry.id   AF-A0A6L7TSC8-F1
#
_cell.length_a   1.000
_cell.length_b   1.000
_cell.length_c   1.000
_cell.angle_alpha   90.00
_cell.angle_beta   90.00
_cell.angle_gamma   90.00
#
_symmetry.space_group_name_H-M   'P 1'
#
loop_
_entity.id
_entity.type
_entity.pdbx_description
1 polymer ?
#
loop_
_entity_poly.entity_id
_entity_poly.type
_entity_poly.pdbx_seq_one_letter_code
_entity_poly.pdbx_strand_id
1 'polypeptide(L)'
;ALLRASGLAVTEGAVLTVDEPLLTGRAKRRARQGSGALVVDMEGRWIAEAAAARGVPLIGIRAVLDEADFSLPPFIATIIADGGRHERSHAIRALSQPAAARSFLPLALRSRRASGALQAAVDSLLPGLLEALDTTLPSDLGGDTGSDMGDGP
;
A
#
# COMPACT_ATOMS: atom_id res chain seq x y z
N ALA A 1 -2.38 10.05 15.01
CA ALA A 1 -1.42 10.70 15.92
C ALA A 1 -0.04 10.02 15.87
N LEU A 2 0.03 8.69 16.07
CA LEU A 2 1.28 7.90 16.04
C LEU A 2 2.17 8.15 14.82
N LEU A 3 1.65 8.01 13.60
CA LEU A 3 2.44 8.23 12.38
C LEU A 3 3.09 9.62 12.30
N ARG A 4 2.37 10.66 12.73
CA ARG A 4 2.90 12.04 12.74
C ARG A 4 3.96 12.21 13.82
N ALA A 5 3.80 11.57 14.98
CA ALA A 5 4.79 11.57 16.05
C ALA A 5 6.12 10.90 15.61
N SER A 6 6.06 9.94 14.69
CA SER A 6 7.22 9.32 14.05
C SER A 6 7.87 10.19 12.96
N GLY A 7 7.48 11.46 12.83
CA GLY A 7 8.05 12.39 11.86
C GLY A 7 7.55 12.21 10.42
N LEU A 8 6.52 11.39 10.19
CA LEU A 8 5.96 11.19 8.85
C LEU A 8 4.91 12.26 8.52
N ALA A 9 5.01 12.81 7.31
CA ALA A 9 3.98 13.66 6.74
C ALA A 9 2.79 12.80 6.30
N VAL A 10 1.71 12.83 7.08
CA VAL A 10 0.54 11.97 6.88
C VAL A 10 -0.71 12.79 6.62
N THR A 11 -1.40 12.43 5.53
CA THR A 11 -2.73 12.95 5.18
C THR A 11 -3.71 11.78 5.10
N GLU A 12 -4.88 11.95 5.71
CA GLU A 12 -5.97 10.98 5.67
C GLU A 12 -7.02 11.44 4.67
N GLY A 13 -7.58 10.49 3.91
CA GLY A 13 -8.68 10.76 3.01
C GLY A 13 -8.97 9.60 2.07
N ALA A 14 -9.96 9.79 1.19
CA ALA A 14 -10.45 8.75 0.30
C ALA A 14 -9.40 8.31 -0.73
N VAL A 15 -9.43 7.03 -1.08
CA VAL A 15 -8.68 6.44 -2.19
C VAL A 15 -9.66 6.01 -3.26
N LEU A 16 -9.39 6.36 -4.51
CA LEU A 16 -10.17 5.92 -5.67
C LEU A 16 -9.45 4.72 -6.31
N THR A 17 -10.14 3.60 -6.43
CA THR A 17 -9.65 2.46 -7.21
C THR A 17 -10.13 2.57 -8.65
N VAL A 18 -9.22 2.38 -9.60
CA VAL A 18 -9.47 2.43 -11.05
C VAL A 18 -9.00 1.14 -11.73
N ASP A 19 -9.65 0.75 -12.83
CA ASP A 19 -9.28 -0.47 -13.56
C ASP A 19 -8.01 -0.27 -14.41
N GLU A 20 -7.71 0.96 -14.80
CA GLU A 20 -6.56 1.32 -15.62
C GLU A 20 -5.77 2.49 -15.04
N PRO A 21 -4.43 2.47 -15.15
CA PRO A 21 -3.58 3.51 -14.57
C PRO A 21 -3.77 4.87 -15.25
N LEU A 22 -3.83 5.92 -14.43
CA LEU A 22 -3.96 7.30 -14.91
C LEU A 22 -2.60 7.87 -15.33
N LEU A 23 -2.29 7.78 -16.62
CA LEU A 23 -0.97 8.13 -17.15
C LEU A 23 -0.67 9.64 -17.25
N THR A 24 -1.68 10.51 -17.15
CA THR A 24 -1.52 11.96 -17.34
C THR A 24 -1.99 12.74 -16.13
N GLY A 25 -1.32 13.88 -15.85
CA GLY A 25 -1.76 14.78 -14.78
C GLY A 25 -3.18 15.31 -14.97
N ARG A 26 -3.63 15.48 -16.22
CA ARG A 26 -5.02 15.85 -16.53
C ARG A 26 -6.01 14.76 -16.12
N ALA A 27 -5.69 13.49 -16.35
CA ALA A 27 -6.53 12.37 -15.91
C ALA A 27 -6.60 12.30 -14.38
N LYS A 28 -5.46 12.40 -13.70
CA LYS A 28 -5.37 12.46 -12.23
C LYS A 28 -6.20 13.60 -11.64
N ARG A 29 -6.12 14.82 -12.20
CA ARG A 29 -6.92 15.98 -11.77
C ARG A 29 -8.42 15.77 -11.95
N ARG A 30 -8.85 15.22 -13.08
CA ARG A 30 -10.28 14.92 -13.32
C ARG A 30 -10.80 13.87 -12.34
N ALA A 31 -10.02 12.83 -12.08
CA ALA A 31 -10.36 11.84 -11.06
C ALA A 31 -10.54 12.49 -9.69
N ARG A 32 -9.60 13.37 -9.28
CA ARG A 32 -9.73 14.14 -8.03
C ARG A 32 -10.99 15.00 -7.97
N GLN A 33 -11.28 15.75 -9.04
CA GLN A 33 -12.45 16.63 -9.09
C GLN A 33 -13.75 15.85 -9.02
N GLY A 34 -13.82 14.68 -9.65
CA GLY A 34 -15.03 13.84 -9.68
C GLY A 34 -15.27 13.03 -8.40
N SER A 35 -14.21 12.59 -7.71
CA SER A 35 -14.33 11.68 -6.55
C SER A 35 -13.96 12.30 -5.20
N GLY A 36 -13.23 13.42 -5.19
CA GLY A 36 -12.62 13.97 -3.98
C GLY A 36 -11.43 13.17 -3.44
N ALA A 37 -11.05 12.04 -4.06
CA ALA A 37 -10.04 11.12 -3.56
C ALA A 37 -8.63 11.74 -3.52
N LEU A 38 -7.89 11.49 -2.45
CA LEU A 38 -6.50 11.92 -2.30
C LEU A 38 -5.53 11.15 -3.18
N VAL A 39 -5.80 9.86 -3.34
CA VAL A 39 -4.92 8.91 -4.01
C VAL A 39 -5.75 8.07 -4.97
N VAL A 40 -5.10 7.63 -6.04
CA VAL A 40 -5.64 6.63 -6.96
C VAL A 40 -4.79 5.38 -6.87
N ASP A 41 -5.43 4.22 -6.78
CA ASP A 41 -4.79 2.89 -6.88
C ASP A 41 -5.62 1.96 -7.78
N MET A 42 -5.23 0.69 -7.89
CA MET A 42 -5.90 -0.27 -8.79
C MET A 42 -6.55 -1.45 -8.04
N GLU A 43 -6.24 -1.65 -6.75
CA GLU A 43 -6.68 -2.83 -6.02
C GLU A 43 -7.39 -2.52 -4.69
N GLY A 44 -7.32 -1.28 -4.19
CA GLY A 44 -7.71 -0.94 -2.81
C GLY A 44 -9.16 -1.31 -2.47
N ARG A 45 -10.11 -0.99 -3.37
CA ARG A 45 -11.53 -1.28 -3.21
C ARG A 45 -11.78 -2.78 -3.02
N TRP A 46 -11.20 -3.61 -3.88
CA TRP A 46 -11.43 -5.05 -3.87
C TRP A 46 -10.91 -5.70 -2.59
N ILE A 47 -9.75 -5.23 -2.10
CA ILE A 47 -9.19 -5.67 -0.81
C ILE A 47 -10.12 -5.26 0.35
N ALA A 48 -10.63 -4.02 0.34
CA ALA A 48 -11.53 -3.52 1.36
C ALA A 48 -12.87 -4.29 1.40
N GLU A 49 -13.46 -4.57 0.25
CA GLU A 49 -14.68 -5.37 0.15
C GLU A 49 -14.45 -6.81 0.66
N ALA A 50 -13.34 -7.44 0.27
CA ALA A 50 -13.02 -8.80 0.72
C ALA A 50 -12.75 -8.90 2.23
N ALA A 51 -12.12 -7.89 2.82
CA ALA A 51 -11.87 -7.79 4.26
C ALA A 51 -13.18 -7.57 5.02
N ALA A 52 -14.02 -6.62 4.57
CA ALA A 52 -15.32 -6.33 5.17
C ALA A 52 -16.24 -7.56 5.15
N ALA A 53 -16.29 -8.30 4.03
CA ALA A 53 -17.09 -9.52 3.91
C ALA A 53 -16.66 -10.64 4.88
N ARG A 54 -15.44 -10.58 5.42
CA ARG A 54 -14.87 -11.54 6.38
C ARG A 54 -14.76 -10.98 7.80
N GLY A 55 -15.22 -9.75 8.04
CA GLY A 55 -15.06 -9.08 9.33
C GLY A 55 -13.61 -8.83 9.73
N VAL A 56 -12.68 -8.78 8.76
CA VAL A 56 -11.26 -8.53 9.02
C VAL A 56 -11.02 -7.02 9.07
N PRO A 57 -10.50 -6.47 10.18
CA PRO A 57 -10.10 -5.06 10.24
C PRO A 57 -9.04 -4.75 9.20
N LEU A 58 -9.20 -3.63 8.47
CA LEU A 58 -8.29 -3.22 7.42
C LEU A 58 -7.87 -1.75 7.60
N ILE A 59 -6.58 -1.49 7.50
CA ILE A 59 -6.00 -0.15 7.37
C ILE A 59 -5.25 -0.08 6.05
N GLY A 60 -5.68 0.82 5.16
CA GLY A 60 -4.99 1.09 3.91
C GLY A 60 -3.95 2.21 4.07
N ILE A 61 -2.68 1.90 3.82
CA ILE A 61 -1.59 2.88 3.80
C ILE A 61 -0.99 2.95 2.39
N ARG A 62 -0.81 4.16 1.88
CA ARG A 62 -0.23 4.43 0.56
C ARG A 62 0.88 5.46 0.69
N ALA A 63 2.05 5.15 0.14
CA ALA A 63 3.11 6.12 -0.08
C ALA A 63 3.00 6.64 -1.52
N VAL A 64 2.77 7.94 -1.69
CA VAL A 64 2.55 8.54 -3.03
C VAL A 64 3.89 8.72 -3.74
N LEU A 65 4.11 7.95 -4.79
CA LEU A 65 5.32 8.00 -5.60
C LEU A 65 5.27 9.10 -6.67
N ASP A 66 4.12 9.24 -7.30
CA ASP A 66 3.90 10.09 -8.48
C ASP A 66 2.84 11.16 -8.18
N GLU A 67 3.29 12.33 -7.79
CA GLU A 67 2.43 13.51 -7.59
C GLU A 67 1.66 13.86 -8.87
N ALA A 68 0.60 14.67 -8.72
CA ALA A 68 -0.37 14.94 -9.78
C ALA A 68 0.25 15.50 -11.09
N ASP A 69 1.37 16.20 -11.01
CA ASP A 69 2.06 16.77 -12.17
C ASP A 69 3.21 15.91 -12.70
N PHE A 70 3.50 14.78 -12.04
CA PHE A 70 4.44 13.81 -12.56
C PHE A 70 3.78 12.94 -13.62
N SER A 71 4.27 13.10 -14.85
CA SER A 71 3.92 12.24 -15.98
C SER A 71 4.91 11.07 -16.00
N LEU A 72 4.38 9.86 -16.04
CA LEU A 72 5.22 8.66 -16.16
C LEU A 72 5.98 8.70 -17.50
N PRO A 73 7.26 8.28 -17.51
CA PRO A 73 8.00 8.18 -18.77
C PRO A 73 7.26 7.31 -19.80
N PRO A 74 7.31 7.62 -21.10
CA PRO A 74 6.53 6.92 -22.13
C PRO A 74 6.69 5.39 -22.16
N PHE A 75 7.86 4.87 -21.78
CA PHE A 75 8.10 3.42 -21.77
C PHE A 75 7.27 2.69 -20.69
N ILE A 76 6.85 3.37 -19.62
CA ILE A 76 5.98 2.78 -18.59
C ILE A 76 4.61 2.48 -19.18
N ALA A 77 4.11 3.32 -20.08
CA ALA A 77 2.87 3.04 -20.81
C ALA A 77 3.00 1.77 -21.68
N THR A 78 4.19 1.50 -22.23
CA THR A 78 4.47 0.26 -22.98
C THR A 78 4.46 -0.97 -22.06
N ILE A 79 5.03 -0.87 -20.87
CA ILE A 79 5.04 -1.97 -19.88
C ILE A 79 3.62 -2.30 -19.40
N ILE A 80 2.82 -1.27 -19.14
CA ILE A 80 1.42 -1.40 -18.73
C ILE A 80 0.57 -2.00 -19.86
N ALA A 81 0.78 -1.57 -21.11
CA ALA A 81 0.04 -2.08 -22.27
C ALA A 81 0.27 -3.58 -22.52
N ASP A 82 1.43 -4.11 -22.12
CA ASP A 82 1.75 -5.54 -22.20
C ASP A 82 1.25 -6.35 -20.98
N GLY A 83 0.49 -5.72 -20.07
CA GLY A 83 -0.08 -6.36 -18.89
C GLY A 83 0.97 -6.90 -17.92
N GLY A 84 2.15 -6.26 -17.85
CA GLY A 84 3.19 -6.64 -16.91
C GLY A 84 3.96 -7.93 -17.25
N ARG A 85 3.72 -8.57 -18.41
CA ARG A 85 4.35 -9.88 -18.73
C ARG A 85 5.84 -9.78 -19.07
N HIS A 86 6.33 -8.59 -19.43
CA HIS A 86 7.71 -8.36 -19.88
C HIS A 86 8.37 -7.15 -19.21
N GLU A 87 7.96 -6.75 -18.00
CA GLU A 87 8.44 -5.51 -17.35
C GLU A 87 9.97 -5.43 -17.26
N ARG A 88 10.63 -6.55 -16.98
CA ARG A 88 12.09 -6.64 -16.84
C ARG A 88 12.84 -6.36 -18.13
N SER A 89 12.40 -6.91 -19.27
CA SER A 89 13.11 -6.72 -20.55
C SER A 89 12.92 -5.29 -21.08
N HIS A 90 11.74 -4.71 -20.90
CA HIS A 90 11.47 -3.32 -21.26
C HIS A 90 12.21 -2.33 -20.35
N ALA A 91 12.29 -2.60 -19.05
CA ALA A 91 13.07 -1.79 -18.10
C ALA A 91 14.58 -1.83 -18.41
N ILE A 92 15.14 -3.01 -18.69
CA ILE A 92 16.57 -3.17 -19.05
C ILE A 92 16.88 -2.45 -20.38
N ARG A 93 16.01 -2.59 -21.40
CA ARG A 93 16.17 -1.90 -22.68
C ARG A 93 16.07 -0.38 -22.54
N ALA A 94 15.16 0.11 -21.70
CA ALA A 94 15.04 1.55 -21.42
C ALA A 94 16.25 2.07 -20.63
N LEU A 95 16.77 1.31 -19.66
CA LEU A 95 18.00 1.66 -18.93
C LEU A 95 19.27 1.70 -19.82
N SER A 96 19.25 0.99 -20.96
CA SER A 96 20.35 1.02 -21.94
C SER A 96 20.39 2.33 -22.75
N GLN A 97 19.40 3.22 -22.61
CA GLN A 97 19.36 4.52 -23.26
C GLN A 97 19.72 5.65 -22.26
N PRO A 98 20.76 6.47 -22.52
CA PRO A 98 21.22 7.49 -21.56
C PRO A 98 20.16 8.52 -21.16
N ALA A 99 19.29 8.92 -22.09
CA ALA A 99 18.21 9.85 -21.84
C ALA A 99 17.13 9.24 -20.91
N ALA A 100 16.81 7.96 -21.11
CA ALA A 100 15.87 7.25 -20.26
C ALA A 100 16.48 6.97 -18.89
N ALA A 101 17.73 6.52 -18.79
CA ALA A 101 18.47 6.34 -17.53
C ALA A 101 18.46 7.60 -16.64
N ARG A 102 18.59 8.79 -17.23
CA ARG A 102 18.47 10.07 -16.52
C ARG A 102 17.06 10.30 -15.97
N SER A 103 16.01 9.86 -16.67
CA SER A 103 14.62 9.92 -16.19
C SER A 103 14.29 8.88 -15.12
N PHE A 104 15.05 7.76 -15.05
CA PHE A 104 14.87 6.73 -14.02
C PHE A 104 15.41 7.14 -12.65
N LEU A 105 16.51 7.90 -12.59
CA LEU A 105 17.16 8.21 -11.32
C LEU A 105 16.23 8.96 -10.32
N PRO A 106 15.47 9.99 -10.73
CA PRO A 106 14.46 10.60 -9.87
C PRO A 106 13.37 9.61 -9.41
N LEU A 107 12.91 8.73 -10.30
CA LEU A 107 11.90 7.72 -9.97
C LEU A 107 12.43 6.71 -8.94
N ALA A 108 13.67 6.23 -9.12
CA ALA A 108 14.32 5.30 -8.19
C ALA A 108 14.53 5.94 -6.81
N LEU A 109 14.97 7.20 -6.75
CA LEU A 109 15.12 7.93 -5.48
C LEU A 109 13.76 8.14 -4.78
N ARG A 110 12.72 8.50 -5.53
CA ARG A 110 11.36 8.64 -4.99
C ARG A 110 10.80 7.30 -4.51
N SER A 111 11.06 6.22 -5.24
CA SER A 111 10.67 4.86 -4.84
C SER A 111 11.34 4.48 -3.53
N ARG A 112 12.65 4.70 -3.40
CA ARG A 112 13.37 4.46 -2.13
C ARG A 112 12.81 5.27 -0.98
N ARG A 113 12.49 6.56 -1.19
CA ARG A 113 11.87 7.40 -0.16
C ARG A 113 10.47 6.91 0.22
N ALA A 114 9.66 6.54 -0.77
CA ALA A 114 8.31 6.01 -0.56
C ALA A 114 8.35 4.68 0.23
N SER A 115 9.26 3.77 -0.13
CA SER A 115 9.47 2.52 0.62
C SER A 115 9.95 2.77 2.05
N GLY A 116 10.90 3.68 2.25
CA GLY A 116 11.36 4.05 3.60
C GLY A 116 10.26 4.66 4.47
N ALA A 117 9.43 5.53 3.89
CA ALA A 117 8.27 6.10 4.58
C ALA A 117 7.22 5.04 4.93
N LEU A 118 6.98 4.08 4.03
CA LEU A 118 6.06 2.99 4.28
C LEU A 118 6.58 2.05 5.38
N GLN A 119 7.87 1.74 5.38
CA GLN A 119 8.51 0.96 6.43
C GLN A 119 8.36 1.65 7.80
N ALA A 120 8.73 2.93 7.89
CA ALA A 120 8.59 3.70 9.12
C ALA A 120 7.12 3.77 9.60
N ALA A 121 6.16 3.83 8.68
CA ALA A 121 4.74 3.81 9.00
C ALA A 121 4.32 2.47 9.61
N VAL A 122 4.76 1.35 9.03
CA VAL A 122 4.50 0.00 9.56
C VAL A 122 5.14 -0.18 10.92
N ASP A 123 6.42 0.17 11.08
CA ASP A 123 7.15 0.03 12.35
C ASP A 123 6.48 0.82 13.47
N SER A 124 5.86 1.97 13.15
CA SER A 124 5.16 2.80 14.12
C SER A 124 3.76 2.30 14.48
N LEU A 125 3.08 1.61 13.56
CA LEU A 125 1.71 1.16 13.75
C LEU A 125 1.60 -0.25 14.30
N LEU A 126 2.54 -1.12 13.91
CA LEU A 126 2.49 -2.54 14.23
C LEU A 126 2.37 -2.81 15.74
N PRO A 127 3.15 -2.15 16.64
CA PRO A 127 3.00 -2.39 18.07
C PRO A 127 1.59 -2.07 18.60
N GLY A 128 1.01 -0.94 18.19
CA GLY A 128 -0.33 -0.54 18.62
C GLY A 128 -1.44 -1.41 18.02
N LEU A 129 -1.23 -1.95 16.82
CA LEU A 129 -2.14 -2.93 16.22
C LEU A 129 -2.10 -4.27 16.97
N LEU A 130 -0.92 -4.75 17.34
CA LEU A 130 -0.77 -6.00 18.10
C LEU A 130 -1.43 -5.87 19.48
N GLU A 131 -1.20 -4.77 20.19
CA GLU A 131 -1.84 -4.49 21.47
C GLU A 131 -3.38 -4.44 21.35
N ALA A 132 -3.89 -3.75 20.33
CA ALA A 132 -5.33 -3.69 20.09
C ALA A 132 -5.94 -5.07 19.77
N LEU A 133 -5.23 -5.91 19.01
CA LEU A 133 -5.68 -7.27 18.66
C LEU A 133 -5.64 -8.21 19.88
N ASP A 134 -4.59 -8.16 20.69
CA ASP A 134 -4.47 -8.95 21.94
C ASP A 134 -5.59 -8.62 22.93
N THR A 135 -6.02 -7.36 22.98
CA THR A 135 -7.12 -6.92 23.86
C THR A 135 -8.49 -7.41 23.37
N THR A 136 -8.63 -7.76 22.08
CA THR A 136 -9.90 -8.19 21.47
C THR A 136 -10.07 -9.71 21.35
N LEU A 137 -9.02 -10.50 21.58
CA LEU A 137 -9.11 -11.97 21.59
C LEU A 137 -9.44 -12.45 23.01
N PRO A 138 -10.57 -13.15 23.24
CA PRO A 138 -10.89 -13.68 24.55
C PRO A 138 -9.84 -14.73 24.96
N SER A 139 -9.41 -14.65 26.22
CA SER A 139 -8.27 -15.37 26.79
C SER A 139 -8.52 -16.88 27.03
N ASP A 140 -9.65 -17.42 26.59
CA ASP A 140 -10.24 -18.67 27.08
C ASP A 140 -10.30 -19.79 26.03
N LEU A 141 -9.16 -20.07 25.38
CA LEU A 141 -8.93 -21.36 24.70
C LEU A 141 -7.73 -22.15 25.25
N GLY A 142 -7.22 -21.78 26.44
CA GLY A 142 -6.29 -22.60 27.21
C GLY A 142 -7.06 -23.60 28.07
N GLY A 143 -7.14 -24.85 27.60
CA GLY A 143 -7.88 -25.94 28.23
C GLY A 143 -7.54 -26.18 29.70
N ASP A 144 -8.58 -26.25 30.50
CA ASP A 144 -8.58 -26.92 31.80
C ASP A 144 -8.39 -28.42 31.57
N THR A 145 -7.14 -28.88 31.56
CA THR A 145 -6.83 -30.28 31.90
C THR A 145 -6.53 -30.34 33.39
N GLY A 146 -7.56 -30.06 34.19
CA GLY A 146 -7.62 -30.39 35.59
C GLY A 146 -7.47 -31.89 35.75
N SER A 147 -6.31 -32.28 36.27
CA SER A 147 -6.01 -33.58 36.83
C SER A 147 -7.06 -33.96 37.88
N ASP A 148 -7.92 -34.95 37.57
CA ASP A 148 -8.63 -35.70 38.60
C ASP A 148 -7.93 -37.05 38.78
N MET A 149 -6.98 -37.05 39.71
CA MET A 149 -6.50 -38.27 40.36
C MET A 149 -7.56 -38.69 41.37
N GLY A 150 -8.47 -39.57 40.94
CA GLY A 150 -9.35 -40.33 41.81
C GLY A 150 -8.71 -41.65 42.22
N ASP A 151 -8.19 -41.69 43.44
CA ASP A 151 -7.58 -42.85 44.10
C ASP A 151 -8.67 -43.65 44.86
N GLY A 152 -8.86 -44.92 44.46
CA GLY A 152 -9.38 -46.04 45.27
C GLY A 152 -10.91 -46.19 45.49
N PRO A 153 -11.37 -47.35 46.04
CA PRO A 153 -10.65 -48.60 46.36
C PRO A 153 -10.87 -49.75 45.35
#